data_AF-A0A918JVK5-F1
#
_entry.id   AF-A0A918JVK5-F1
#
_cell.length_a   1.000
_cell.length_b   1.000
_cell.length_c   1.000
_cell.angle_alpha   90.00
_cell.angle_beta   90.00
_cell.angle_gamma   90.00
#
_symmetry.space_group_name_H-M   'P 1'
#
loop_
_entity.id
_entity.type
_entity.pdbx_description
1 polymer ?
#
loop_
_entity_poly.entity_id
_entity_poly.type
_entity_poly.pdbx_seq_one_letter_code
_entity_poly.pdbx_strand_id
1 'polypeptide(L)'
;MLSKKQARNFFLGGTLVTFLAFIGLTIYSFSEEQDQSNYTNITEQVVRGKYLWETNNCMGCHTLLGEGGYYAPELTKVLDRRGEGYVRAVLMTPVPWAPNERKMVAYGFSKEDADDIIAFFDWIDDIDLNGFETVVSPLAKDKD
;
A
#
# COMPACT_ATOMS: atom_id res chain seq x y z
N MET A 1 17.41 21.75 -37.66
CA MET A 1 16.05 21.85 -37.06
C MET A 1 15.10 20.98 -37.86
N LEU A 2 14.17 20.27 -37.23
CA LEU A 2 13.16 19.46 -37.95
C LEU A 2 12.17 20.38 -38.68
N SER A 3 11.73 19.98 -39.89
CA SER A 3 10.59 20.64 -40.53
C SER A 3 9.29 20.40 -39.76
N LYS A 4 8.27 21.25 -39.97
CA LYS A 4 6.93 21.07 -39.34
C LYS A 4 6.34 19.68 -39.59
N LYS A 5 6.51 19.14 -40.81
CA LYS A 5 6.05 17.79 -41.18
C LYS A 5 6.82 16.71 -40.41
N GLN A 6 8.15 16.84 -40.31
CA GLN A 6 8.98 15.89 -39.55
C GLN A 6 8.65 15.92 -38.06
N ALA A 7 8.51 17.11 -37.48
CA ALA A 7 8.12 17.26 -36.07
C ALA A 7 6.74 16.64 -35.78
N ARG A 8 5.75 16.88 -36.66
CA ARG A 8 4.41 16.27 -36.53
C ARG A 8 4.47 14.75 -36.61
N ASN A 9 5.19 14.20 -37.58
CA ASN A 9 5.31 12.75 -37.73
C ASN A 9 6.06 12.12 -36.56
N PHE A 10 7.10 12.77 -36.05
CA PHE A 10 7.81 12.33 -34.84
C PHE A 10 6.88 12.30 -33.62
N PHE A 11 6.10 13.36 -33.39
CA PHE A 11 5.13 13.42 -32.31
C PHE A 11 4.09 12.31 -32.43
N LEU A 12 3.40 12.20 -33.57
CA LEU A 12 2.35 11.20 -33.75
C LEU A 12 2.88 9.75 -33.69
N GLY A 13 4.06 9.50 -34.28
CA GLY A 13 4.71 8.19 -34.21
C GLY A 13 5.12 7.84 -32.78
N GLY A 14 5.76 8.79 -32.07
CA GLY A 14 6.13 8.62 -30.67
C GLY A 14 4.93 8.36 -29.78
N THR A 15 3.85 9.16 -29.92
CA THR A 15 2.59 8.95 -29.21
C THR A 15 1.99 7.59 -29.49
N LEU A 16 1.97 7.14 -30.74
CA LEU A 16 1.44 5.81 -31.07
C LEU A 16 2.28 4.71 -30.41
N VAL A 17 3.60 4.80 -30.45
CA VAL A 17 4.49 3.81 -29.83
C VAL A 17 4.32 3.77 -28.32
N THR A 18 4.32 4.92 -27.64
CA THR A 18 4.14 4.97 -26.18
C THR A 18 2.75 4.52 -25.77
N PHE A 19 1.72 4.85 -26.55
CA PHE A 19 0.35 4.37 -26.32
C PHE A 19 0.27 2.84 -26.43
N LEU A 20 0.83 2.25 -27.49
CA LEU A 20 0.84 0.79 -27.64
C LEU A 20 1.66 0.10 -26.55
N ALA A 21 2.79 0.68 -26.15
CA ALA A 21 3.59 0.17 -25.02
C ALA A 21 2.79 0.21 -23.70
N PHE A 22 2.09 1.31 -23.43
CA PHE A 22 1.22 1.43 -22.25
C PHE A 22 0.11 0.38 -22.25
N ILE A 23 -0.56 0.15 -23.39
CA ILE A 23 -1.59 -0.89 -23.49
C ILE A 23 -0.99 -2.29 -23.29
N GLY A 24 0.17 -2.56 -23.88
CA GLY A 24 0.87 -3.83 -23.72
C GLY A 24 1.24 -4.11 -22.26
N LEU A 25 1.81 -3.13 -21.57
CA LEU A 25 2.13 -3.22 -20.14
C LEU A 25 0.87 -3.34 -19.28
N THR A 26 -0.21 -2.64 -19.62
CA THR A 26 -1.50 -2.77 -18.92
C THR A 26 -2.03 -4.19 -19.00
N ILE A 27 -2.06 -4.79 -20.20
CA ILE A 27 -2.50 -6.18 -20.38
C ILE A 27 -1.60 -7.14 -19.59
N TYR A 28 -0.28 -6.93 -19.64
CA TYR A 28 0.68 -7.72 -18.87
C TYR A 28 0.43 -7.63 -17.36
N SER A 29 0.22 -6.43 -16.82
CA SER A 29 -0.05 -6.20 -15.39
C SER A 29 -1.35 -6.82 -14.90
N PHE A 30 -2.36 -7.01 -15.77
CA PHE A 30 -3.62 -7.69 -15.44
C PHE A 30 -3.64 -9.18 -15.81
N SER A 31 -2.52 -9.75 -16.25
CA SER A 31 -2.45 -11.18 -16.60
C SER A 31 -2.42 -12.06 -15.34
N GLU A 32 -2.96 -13.27 -15.43
CA GLU A 32 -2.97 -14.24 -14.31
C GLU A 32 -1.56 -14.57 -13.82
N GLU A 33 -0.54 -14.48 -14.68
CA GLU A 33 0.87 -14.71 -14.32
C GLU A 33 1.42 -13.63 -13.37
N GLN A 34 0.85 -12.43 -13.38
CA GLN A 34 1.28 -11.30 -12.54
C GLN A 34 0.32 -11.01 -11.39
N ASP A 35 -0.77 -11.77 -11.24
CA ASP A 35 -1.74 -11.55 -10.18
C ASP A 35 -1.20 -12.01 -8.82
N GLN A 36 -0.87 -11.04 -7.97
CA GLN A 36 -0.43 -11.23 -6.58
C GLN A 36 -1.50 -10.78 -5.57
N SER A 37 -2.73 -10.51 -6.02
CA SER A 37 -3.73 -9.85 -5.18
C SER A 37 -4.35 -10.74 -4.10
N ASN A 38 -4.15 -12.07 -4.15
CA ASN A 38 -4.77 -13.03 -3.23
C ASN A 38 -6.28 -12.77 -3.02
N TYR A 39 -6.97 -12.31 -4.07
CA TYR A 39 -8.34 -11.77 -3.98
C TYR A 39 -9.37 -12.81 -3.52
N THR A 40 -9.08 -14.11 -3.70
CA THR A 40 -9.92 -15.22 -3.24
C THR A 40 -10.04 -15.28 -1.71
N ASN A 41 -9.11 -14.65 -0.99
CA ASN A 41 -9.07 -14.64 0.48
C ASN A 41 -9.79 -13.42 1.07
N ILE A 42 -10.41 -12.56 0.25
CA ILE A 42 -11.16 -11.40 0.74
C ILE A 42 -12.43 -11.87 1.45
N THR A 43 -12.49 -11.65 2.76
CA THR A 43 -13.67 -11.90 3.59
C THR A 43 -14.47 -10.61 3.83
N GLU A 44 -15.68 -10.74 4.38
CA GLU A 44 -16.46 -9.56 4.80
C GLU A 44 -15.72 -8.69 5.84
N GLN A 45 -14.91 -9.31 6.71
CA GLN A 45 -14.07 -8.59 7.69
C GLN A 45 -13.01 -7.74 6.99
N VAL A 46 -12.32 -8.30 5.99
CA VAL A 46 -11.34 -7.57 5.16
C VAL A 46 -11.99 -6.36 4.49
N VAL A 47 -13.20 -6.53 3.93
CA VAL A 47 -13.94 -5.44 3.30
C VAL A 47 -14.28 -4.34 4.29
N ARG A 48 -14.76 -4.68 5.50
CA ARG A 48 -15.05 -3.69 6.55
C ARG A 48 -13.80 -3.00 7.06
N GLY A 49 -12.69 -3.73 7.23
CA GLY A 49 -11.40 -3.17 7.61
C GLY A 49 -10.88 -2.15 6.59
N LYS A 50 -10.96 -2.48 5.30
CA LYS A 50 -10.63 -1.55 4.22
C LYS A 50 -11.53 -0.30 4.25
N TYR A 51 -12.83 -0.48 4.46
CA TYR A 51 -13.76 0.64 4.57
C TYR A 51 -13.40 1.56 5.73
N LEU A 52 -13.06 1.01 6.91
CA LEU A 52 -12.60 1.79 8.06
C LEU A 52 -11.28 2.51 7.76
N TRP A 53 -10.31 1.85 7.12
CA TRP A 53 -9.05 2.44 6.67
C TRP A 53 -9.26 3.67 5.78
N GLU A 54 -10.16 3.57 4.79
CA GLU A 54 -10.41 4.64 3.82
C GLU A 54 -11.22 5.79 4.43
N THR A 55 -12.29 5.48 5.16
CA THR A 55 -13.17 6.51 5.77
C THR A 55 -12.50 7.32 6.87
N ASN A 56 -11.48 6.75 7.52
CA ASN A 56 -10.67 7.42 8.53
C ASN A 56 -9.43 8.12 7.96
N ASN A 57 -9.28 8.15 6.63
CA ASN A 57 -8.16 8.77 5.92
C ASN A 57 -6.79 8.33 6.46
N CYS A 58 -6.63 7.04 6.77
CA CYS A 58 -5.36 6.52 7.30
C CYS A 58 -4.20 6.72 6.32
N MET A 59 -4.46 6.60 5.00
CA MET A 59 -3.50 6.94 3.94
C MET A 59 -3.08 8.42 3.93
N GLY A 60 -3.80 9.32 4.58
CA GLY A 60 -3.40 10.71 4.72
C GLY A 60 -2.13 10.89 5.56
N CYS A 61 -1.81 9.92 6.42
CA CYS A 61 -0.61 9.93 7.24
C CYS A 61 0.33 8.76 6.96
N HIS A 62 -0.21 7.58 6.65
CA HIS A 62 0.53 6.35 6.42
C HIS A 62 0.62 6.02 4.94
N THR A 63 1.61 5.22 4.57
CA THR A 63 1.62 4.52 3.27
C THR A 63 1.13 3.08 3.41
N LEU A 64 0.58 2.55 2.32
CA LEU A 64 0.24 1.15 2.12
C LEU A 64 0.66 0.78 0.70
N LEU A 65 1.42 -0.30 0.54
CA LEU A 65 2.09 -0.67 -0.72
C LEU A 65 2.93 0.49 -1.29
N GLY A 66 3.51 1.33 -0.43
CA GLY A 66 4.32 2.50 -0.82
C GLY A 66 3.52 3.76 -1.16
N GLU A 67 2.19 3.69 -1.25
CA GLU A 67 1.34 4.83 -1.62
C GLU A 67 0.64 5.45 -0.40
N GLY A 68 0.63 6.78 -0.32
CA GLY A 68 0.00 7.53 0.78
C GLY A 68 0.89 8.61 1.40
N GLY A 69 0.66 8.91 2.67
CA GLY A 69 1.37 9.92 3.44
C GLY A 69 2.66 9.38 4.06
N TYR A 70 3.71 10.22 4.08
CA TYR A 70 5.00 9.90 4.69
C TYR A 70 5.17 10.50 6.11
N TYR A 71 4.07 11.02 6.68
CA TYR A 71 4.06 11.51 8.05
C TYR A 71 4.14 10.36 9.06
N ALA A 72 3.67 9.17 8.75
CA ALA A 72 3.71 8.02 9.62
C ALA A 72 4.29 6.80 8.88
N PRO A 73 4.65 5.72 9.59
CA PRO A 73 5.29 4.56 8.96
C PRO A 73 4.38 3.88 7.92
N GLU A 74 5.02 3.22 6.96
CA GLU A 74 4.42 2.24 6.04
C GLU A 74 3.72 1.12 6.84
N LEU A 75 2.58 0.60 6.36
CA LEU A 75 1.75 -0.37 7.10
C LEU A 75 1.51 -1.73 6.42
N THR A 76 2.01 -2.00 5.23
CA THR A 76 1.82 -3.25 4.48
C THR A 76 2.24 -4.46 5.30
N LYS A 77 3.44 -4.42 5.89
CA LYS A 77 3.97 -5.51 6.75
C LYS A 77 3.88 -5.16 8.24
N VAL A 78 2.84 -4.44 8.66
CA VAL A 78 2.76 -3.94 10.05
C VAL A 78 2.56 -5.07 11.05
N LEU A 79 1.82 -6.12 10.68
CA LEU A 79 1.56 -7.24 11.57
C LEU A 79 2.84 -8.05 11.79
N ASP A 80 3.61 -8.29 10.73
CA ASP A 80 4.96 -8.85 10.82
C ASP A 80 5.88 -8.03 11.75
N ARG A 81 5.83 -6.70 11.63
CA ARG A 81 6.75 -5.80 12.37
C ARG A 81 6.37 -5.57 13.84
N ARG A 82 5.08 -5.60 14.17
CA ARG A 82 4.57 -5.15 15.48
C ARG A 82 3.68 -6.16 16.19
N GLY A 83 3.10 -7.11 15.47
CA GLY A 83 2.10 -8.05 15.95
C GLY A 83 0.71 -7.44 16.12
N GLU A 84 -0.31 -8.28 15.98
CA GLU A 84 -1.72 -7.88 16.10
C GLU A 84 -2.05 -7.19 17.43
N GLY A 85 -1.52 -7.69 18.55
CA GLY A 85 -1.81 -7.14 19.87
C GLY A 85 -1.40 -5.68 20.02
N TYR A 86 -0.28 -5.30 19.41
CA TYR A 86 0.17 -3.91 19.37
C TYR A 86 -0.76 -3.06 18.51
N VAL A 87 -1.06 -3.50 17.29
CA VAL A 87 -1.92 -2.76 16.35
C VAL A 87 -3.31 -2.55 16.95
N ARG A 88 -3.88 -3.59 17.56
CA ARG A 88 -5.15 -3.52 18.28
C ARG A 88 -5.15 -2.48 19.39
N ALA A 89 -4.12 -2.48 20.24
CA ALA A 89 -4.02 -1.52 21.33
C ALA A 89 -3.93 -0.07 20.82
N VAL A 90 -3.21 0.16 19.72
CA VAL A 90 -3.11 1.47 19.07
C VAL A 90 -4.44 1.90 18.44
N LEU A 91 -5.20 1.00 17.83
CA LEU A 91 -6.50 1.31 17.22
C LEU A 91 -7.57 1.63 18.27
N MET A 92 -7.55 0.92 19.40
CA MET A 92 -8.55 1.04 20.46
C MET A 92 -8.22 2.13 21.48
N THR A 93 -7.07 2.80 21.38
CA THR A 93 -6.67 3.84 22.34
C THR A 93 -7.66 5.01 22.36
N PRO A 94 -8.14 5.43 23.55
CA PRO A 94 -9.01 6.60 23.68
C PRO A 94 -8.22 7.93 23.69
N VAL A 95 -6.89 7.88 23.64
CA VAL A 95 -6.01 9.06 23.66
C VAL A 95 -5.03 9.04 22.49
N PRO A 96 -4.59 10.19 21.96
CA PRO A 96 -3.70 10.23 20.79
C PRO A 96 -2.45 9.37 20.99
N TRP A 97 -2.15 8.51 20.02
CA TRP A 97 -0.98 7.63 20.07
C TRP A 97 0.25 8.37 19.55
N ALA A 98 1.29 8.47 20.37
CA ALA A 98 2.48 9.24 20.05
C ALA A 98 3.75 8.55 20.62
N PRO A 99 4.18 7.42 20.03
CA PRO A 99 5.40 6.74 20.49
C PRO A 99 6.65 7.59 20.25
N ASN A 100 6.58 8.53 19.31
CA ASN A 100 7.62 9.51 18.98
C ASN A 100 6.98 10.93 18.96
N GLU A 101 7.67 11.92 18.40
CA GLU A 101 7.16 13.29 18.22
C GLU A 101 5.94 13.39 17.27
N ARG A 102 5.64 12.33 16.52
CA ARG A 102 4.52 12.25 15.57
C ARG A 102 3.29 11.66 16.24
N LYS A 103 2.13 12.28 16.03
CA LYS A 103 0.86 11.94 16.70
C LYS A 103 -0.15 11.34 15.74
N MET A 104 -0.67 10.17 16.09
CA MET A 104 -1.85 9.56 15.48
C MET A 104 -3.09 9.97 16.29
N VAL A 105 -4.22 10.15 15.59
CA VAL A 105 -5.49 10.51 16.23
C VAL A 105 -5.97 9.39 17.16
N ALA A 106 -6.76 9.75 18.17
CA ALA A 106 -7.42 8.79 19.03
C ALA A 106 -8.67 8.27 18.33
N TYR A 107 -8.60 7.07 17.75
CA TYR A 107 -9.78 6.48 17.09
C TYR A 107 -10.78 5.92 18.11
N GLY A 108 -10.29 5.36 19.22
CA GLY A 108 -11.15 4.75 20.23
C GLY A 108 -12.03 3.64 19.65
N PHE A 109 -11.53 2.91 18.66
CA PHE A 109 -12.29 1.89 17.96
C PHE A 109 -12.79 0.81 18.91
N SER A 110 -13.96 0.24 18.58
CA SER A 110 -14.42 -0.97 19.24
C SER A 110 -13.45 -2.12 18.98
N LYS A 111 -13.55 -3.19 19.76
CA LYS A 111 -12.75 -4.40 19.50
C LYS A 111 -13.04 -4.95 18.10
N GLU A 112 -14.30 -4.92 17.68
CA GLU A 112 -14.77 -5.42 16.39
C GLU A 112 -14.22 -4.59 15.23
N ASP A 113 -14.26 -3.26 15.32
CA ASP A 113 -13.67 -2.38 14.28
C ASP A 113 -12.14 -2.58 14.19
N ALA A 114 -11.47 -2.76 15.32
CA ALA A 114 -10.04 -3.04 15.35
C ALA A 114 -9.72 -4.44 14.77
N ASP A 115 -10.56 -5.45 15.05
CA ASP A 115 -10.48 -6.78 14.45
C ASP A 115 -10.63 -6.71 12.93
N ASP A 116 -11.60 -5.95 12.43
CA ASP A 116 -11.83 -5.76 10.99
C ASP A 116 -10.62 -5.11 10.29
N ILE A 117 -10.05 -4.04 10.87
CA ILE A 117 -8.83 -3.40 10.33
C ILE A 117 -7.64 -4.37 10.37
N ILE A 118 -7.49 -5.15 11.44
CA ILE A 118 -6.42 -6.15 11.53
C ILE A 118 -6.59 -7.22 10.46
N ALA A 119 -7.80 -7.71 10.20
CA ALA A 119 -8.07 -8.65 9.12
C ALA A 119 -7.70 -8.06 7.75
N PHE A 120 -7.97 -6.77 7.53
CA PHE A 120 -7.52 -6.09 6.31
C PHE A 120 -5.99 -6.00 6.21
N PHE A 121 -5.30 -5.68 7.30
CA PHE A 121 -3.84 -5.67 7.31
C PHE A 121 -3.25 -7.06 7.14
N ASP A 122 -3.81 -8.11 7.73
CA ASP A 122 -3.39 -9.50 7.57
C ASP A 122 -3.49 -9.92 6.10
N TRP A 123 -4.62 -9.62 5.45
CA TRP A 123 -4.80 -9.90 4.02
C TRP A 123 -3.79 -9.16 3.12
N ILE A 124 -3.40 -7.92 3.46
CA ILE A 124 -2.36 -7.19 2.72
C ILE A 124 -0.94 -7.65 3.09
N ASP A 125 -0.71 -8.05 4.34
CA ASP A 125 0.57 -8.54 4.83
C ASP A 125 0.96 -9.81 4.07
N ASP A 126 0.01 -10.60 3.57
CA ASP A 126 0.29 -11.77 2.71
C ASP A 126 0.71 -11.44 1.26
N ILE A 127 0.69 -10.18 0.83
CA ILE A 127 1.11 -9.82 -0.54
C ILE A 127 2.63 -9.93 -0.68
N ASP A 128 3.08 -10.66 -1.71
CA ASP A 128 4.48 -10.69 -2.11
C ASP A 128 4.89 -9.34 -2.71
N LEU A 129 5.79 -8.62 -2.02
CA LEU A 129 6.27 -7.32 -2.48
C LEU A 129 7.50 -7.46 -3.38
N ASN A 130 7.80 -8.64 -3.93
CA ASN A 130 8.91 -8.87 -4.84
C ASN A 130 10.27 -8.43 -4.26
N GLY A 131 10.45 -8.52 -2.93
CA GLY A 131 11.65 -8.11 -2.21
C GLY A 131 11.69 -6.65 -1.75
N PHE A 132 10.69 -5.83 -2.11
CA PHE A 132 10.61 -4.41 -1.73
C PHE A 132 10.23 -4.17 -0.26
N GLU A 133 9.85 -5.22 0.47
CA GLU A 133 9.61 -5.18 1.92
C GLU A 133 10.90 -5.01 2.75
N THR A 134 12.05 -5.35 2.17
CA THR A 134 13.34 -5.26 2.85
C THR A 134 14.02 -3.92 2.58
N VAL A 135 14.63 -3.34 3.61
CA VAL A 135 15.56 -2.23 3.42
C VAL A 135 16.84 -2.82 2.82
N VAL A 136 16.94 -2.83 1.49
CA VAL A 136 18.19 -3.07 0.75
C VAL A 136 19.12 -1.86 0.93
N SER A 137 19.63 -1.69 2.15
CA SER A 137 20.75 -0.80 2.41
C SER A 137 22.03 -1.63 2.40
N PRO A 138 23.11 -1.20 1.71
CA PRO A 138 24.43 -1.78 1.88
C PRO A 138 24.96 -1.71 3.34
N LEU A 139 24.25 -0.97 4.21
CA LEU A 139 24.53 -0.80 5.64
C LEU A 139 23.53 -1.53 6.53
N ALA A 140 22.48 -2.15 5.97
CA ALA A 140 21.59 -3.01 6.74
C ALA A 140 22.42 -4.24 7.13
N LYS A 141 22.52 -4.50 8.44
CA LYS A 141 23.13 -5.74 8.91
C LYS A 141 22.21 -6.89 8.49
N ASP A 142 22.78 -7.88 7.80
CA ASP A 142 22.10 -9.13 7.52
C ASP A 142 21.57 -9.71 8.85
N LYS A 143 20.34 -10.21 8.83
CA LYS A 143 19.81 -10.98 9.96
C LYS A 143 20.36 -12.40 9.83
N ASP A 144 21.39 -12.71 10.61
CA ASP A 144 21.81 -14.09 10.90
C ASP A 144 20.69 -14.86 11.63
#